data_AF-A0A7K0U1X3-F1
#
_entry.id   AF-A0A7K0U1X3-F1
#
_cell.length_a   1.000
_cell.length_b   1.000
_cell.length_c   1.000
_cell.angle_alpha   90.00
_cell.angle_beta   90.00
_cell.angle_gamma   90.00
#
_symmetry.space_group_name_H-M   'P 1'
#
loop_
_entity.id
_entity.type
_entity.pdbx_description
1 polymer ?
#
loop_
_entity_poly.entity_id
_entity_poly.type
_entity_poly.pdbx_seq_one_letter_code
_entity_poly.pdbx_strand_id
1 'polypeptide(L)'
;MSLRWKLALSMGFLLLTMVALVSVSAYLTTDSRIRQEVDSSLDERANSLRIILNRGDGSLPQAAGPAQVLDASGVIVQSVGDVRFPVNRRERYLAKEGGRLYTHTVEVDGVRYRVETAALQAGGVVQVGRELQPTETTLASLRRRYAAISGLVALLGAILGWLLAGWLTRPVVRLTQAAEHVA
;
A
#
# COMPACT_ATOMS: atom_id res chain seq x y z
N MET A 1 -8.71 -17.83 48.90
CA MET A 1 -7.98 -16.75 48.19
C MET A 1 -8.80 -15.48 48.26
N SER A 2 -8.19 -14.37 48.69
CA SER A 2 -8.87 -13.11 48.94
C SER A 2 -9.45 -12.52 47.65
N LEU A 3 -10.68 -12.00 47.75
CA LEU A 3 -11.48 -11.41 46.65
C LEU A 3 -10.71 -10.38 45.81
N ARG A 4 -9.73 -9.72 46.44
CA ARG A 4 -8.86 -8.70 45.86
C ARG A 4 -7.96 -9.25 44.75
N TRP A 5 -7.46 -10.48 44.88
CA TRP A 5 -6.63 -11.11 43.86
C TRP A 5 -7.45 -11.54 42.63
N LYS A 6 -8.73 -11.87 42.81
CA LYS A 6 -9.66 -12.19 41.71
C LYS A 6 -10.01 -10.94 40.88
N LEU A 7 -10.29 -9.82 41.55
CA LEU A 7 -10.59 -8.52 40.90
C LEU A 7 -9.38 -7.93 40.18
N ALA A 8 -8.19 -8.01 40.78
CA ALA A 8 -6.97 -7.53 40.14
C ALA A 8 -6.67 -8.30 38.84
N LEU A 9 -6.90 -9.62 38.83
CA LEU A 9 -6.67 -10.45 37.65
C LEU A 9 -7.67 -10.16 36.53
N SER A 10 -8.96 -9.97 36.84
CA SER A 10 -9.97 -9.64 35.84
C SER A 10 -9.76 -8.26 35.21
N MET A 11 -9.39 -7.28 36.02
CA MET A 11 -9.13 -5.91 35.57
C MET A 11 -7.87 -5.83 34.69
N GLY A 12 -6.80 -6.51 35.11
CA GLY A 12 -5.57 -6.60 34.34
C GLY A 12 -5.79 -7.27 32.98
N PHE A 13 -6.65 -8.29 32.94
CA PHE A 13 -7.01 -8.96 31.71
C PHE A 13 -7.82 -8.06 30.75
N LEU A 14 -8.81 -7.33 31.27
CA LEU A 14 -9.63 -6.41 30.48
C LEU A 14 -8.78 -5.32 29.83
N LEU A 15 -7.84 -4.76 30.58
CA LEU A 15 -6.90 -3.76 30.10
C LEU A 15 -5.99 -4.30 28.99
N LEU A 16 -5.44 -5.50 29.15
CA LEU A 16 -4.55 -6.11 28.17
C LEU A 16 -5.28 -6.37 26.84
N THR A 17 -6.53 -6.83 26.92
CA THR A 17 -7.38 -7.07 25.75
C THR A 17 -7.73 -5.77 25.03
N MET A 18 -8.04 -4.71 25.78
CA MET A 18 -8.37 -3.40 25.23
C MET A 18 -7.16 -2.75 24.53
N VAL A 19 -5.96 -2.87 25.12
CA VAL A 19 -4.71 -2.38 24.51
C VAL A 19 -4.41 -3.11 23.20
N ALA A 20 -4.56 -4.44 23.18
CA ALA A 20 -4.39 -5.22 21.96
C ALA A 20 -5.39 -4.81 20.86
N LEU A 21 -6.66 -4.58 21.23
CA LEU A 21 -7.70 -4.17 20.30
C LEU A 21 -7.44 -2.77 19.70
N VAL A 22 -7.07 -1.81 20.56
CA VAL A 22 -6.76 -0.43 20.15
C VAL A 22 -5.52 -0.40 19.26
N SER A 23 -4.50 -1.21 19.57
CA SER A 23 -3.30 -1.32 18.73
C SER A 23 -3.64 -1.85 17.34
N VAL A 24 -4.43 -2.92 17.24
CA VAL A 24 -4.88 -3.46 15.96
C VAL A 24 -5.72 -2.43 15.19
N SER A 25 -6.63 -1.72 15.86
CA SER A 25 -7.48 -0.69 15.25
C SER A 25 -6.67 0.50 14.70
N ALA A 26 -5.66 0.96 15.44
CA ALA A 26 -4.76 2.02 14.99
C ALA A 26 -4.05 1.62 13.69
N TYR A 27 -3.54 0.39 13.61
CA TYR A 27 -2.87 -0.12 12.41
C TYR A 27 -3.83 -0.27 11.21
N LEU A 28 -5.07 -0.70 11.44
CA LEU A 28 -6.07 -0.81 10.37
C LEU A 28 -6.54 0.56 9.86
N THR A 29 -6.57 1.57 10.73
CA THR A 29 -6.99 2.93 10.37
C THR A 29 -5.89 3.68 9.60
N THR A 30 -4.62 3.33 9.84
CA THR A 30 -3.46 3.91 9.14
C THR A 30 -3.37 3.51 7.65
N ASP A 31 -4.14 2.52 7.19
CA ASP A 31 -4.07 2.02 5.79
C ASP A 31 -4.83 2.89 4.75
N SER A 32 -5.44 4.01 5.15
CA SER A 32 -6.17 4.90 4.23
C SER A 32 -5.41 6.15 3.78
N ARG A 33 -4.14 6.34 4.18
CA ARG A 33 -3.39 7.57 3.83
C ARG A 33 -2.40 7.45 2.68
N ILE A 34 -1.99 6.25 2.28
CA ILE A 34 -0.87 6.10 1.32
C ILE A 34 -1.33 6.06 -0.14
N ARG A 35 -2.61 5.77 -0.43
CA ARG A 35 -3.11 5.66 -1.82
C ARG A 35 -3.60 6.97 -2.43
N GLN A 36 -3.97 7.95 -1.61
CA GLN A 36 -4.45 9.27 -2.09
C GLN A 36 -3.31 10.28 -2.32
N GLU A 37 -2.12 10.02 -1.78
CA GLU A 37 -0.97 10.93 -1.83
C GLU A 37 -0.02 10.62 -3.01
N VAL A 38 -0.18 9.46 -3.66
CA VAL A 38 0.60 9.07 -4.85
C VAL A 38 0.01 9.69 -6.12
N ASP A 39 -1.31 9.78 -6.24
CA ASP A 39 -1.99 10.31 -7.43
C ASP A 39 -1.85 11.85 -7.54
N SER A 40 -1.81 12.57 -6.42
CA SER A 40 -1.53 14.03 -6.42
C SER A 40 -0.07 14.34 -6.79
N SER A 41 0.88 13.47 -6.41
CA SER A 41 2.29 13.66 -6.73
C SER A 41 2.63 13.45 -8.21
N LEU A 42 1.73 12.85 -8.98
CA LEU A 42 1.91 12.57 -10.41
C LEU A 42 1.55 13.76 -11.30
N ASP A 43 0.41 14.40 -11.03
CA ASP A 43 -0.05 15.58 -11.80
C ASP A 43 0.86 16.79 -11.60
N GLU A 44 1.37 17.00 -10.39
CA GLU A 44 2.31 18.08 -10.09
C GLU A 44 3.68 17.88 -10.75
N ARG A 45 4.13 16.63 -10.89
CA ARG A 45 5.43 16.29 -11.51
C ARG A 45 5.37 16.36 -13.03
N ALA A 46 4.27 15.93 -13.65
CA ALA A 46 4.09 16.02 -15.10
C ALA A 46 4.07 17.48 -15.59
N ASN A 47 3.41 18.37 -14.85
CA ASN A 47 3.37 19.80 -15.19
C ASN A 47 4.72 20.51 -14.99
N SER A 48 5.46 20.18 -13.93
CA SER A 48 6.76 20.80 -13.65
C SER A 48 7.84 20.35 -14.65
N LEU A 49 7.86 19.08 -15.07
CA LEU A 49 8.76 18.61 -16.13
C LEU A 49 8.46 19.26 -17.48
N ARG A 50 7.18 19.47 -17.81
CA ARG A 50 6.78 20.17 -19.04
C ARG A 50 7.32 21.60 -19.09
N ILE A 51 7.32 22.30 -17.95
CA ILE A 51 7.85 23.67 -17.86
C ILE A 51 9.37 23.70 -18.04
N ILE A 52 10.10 22.75 -17.45
CA ILE A 52 11.57 22.68 -17.52
C ILE A 52 12.04 22.34 -18.93
N LEU A 53 11.45 21.31 -19.55
CA LEU A 53 11.83 20.88 -20.91
C LEU A 53 11.49 21.95 -21.96
N ASN A 54 10.39 22.69 -21.77
CA ASN A 54 10.03 23.80 -22.66
C ASN A 54 10.89 25.05 -22.46
N ARG A 55 11.67 25.13 -21.37
CA ARG A 55 12.62 26.20 -21.08
C ARG A 55 13.98 25.99 -21.75
N GLY A 56 14.20 24.84 -22.38
CA GLY A 56 15.40 24.55 -23.18
C GLY A 56 16.59 24.00 -22.40
N ASP A 57 16.42 23.62 -21.13
CA ASP A 57 17.51 23.11 -20.28
C ASP A 57 17.85 21.62 -20.54
N GLY A 58 17.11 20.97 -21.46
CA GLY A 58 17.50 19.75 -22.19
C GLY A 58 17.88 18.50 -21.38
N SER A 59 17.78 18.52 -20.06
CA SER A 59 18.26 17.45 -19.19
C SER A 59 17.11 16.78 -18.46
N LEU A 60 17.02 15.46 -18.61
CA LEU A 60 16.04 14.63 -17.91
C LEU A 60 16.49 14.45 -16.44
N PRO A 61 15.70 14.87 -15.45
CA PRO A 61 16.05 14.66 -14.05
C PRO A 61 15.93 13.17 -13.68
N GLN A 62 16.98 12.61 -13.06
CA GLN A 62 17.03 11.19 -12.65
C GLN A 62 15.89 10.79 -11.68
N ALA A 63 15.32 11.75 -10.95
CA ALA A 63 14.21 11.52 -10.04
C ALA A 63 12.86 11.24 -10.72
N ALA A 64 12.76 11.37 -12.05
CA ALA A 64 11.52 11.15 -12.81
C ALA A 64 11.23 9.68 -13.14
N GLY A 65 12.19 8.77 -12.94
CA GLY A 65 12.13 7.38 -13.40
C GLY A 65 12.67 7.23 -14.83
N PRO A 66 12.49 6.05 -15.45
CA PRO A 66 13.00 5.78 -16.79
C PRO A 66 12.38 6.75 -17.81
N ALA A 67 13.21 7.46 -18.56
CA ALA A 67 12.79 8.46 -19.53
C ALA A 67 13.71 8.46 -20.74
N GLN A 68 13.20 8.82 -21.91
CA GLN A 68 13.99 8.97 -23.13
C GLN A 68 13.47 10.12 -24.00
N VAL A 69 14.38 10.81 -24.68
CA VAL A 69 14.09 11.88 -25.64
C VAL A 69 14.44 11.38 -27.02
N LEU A 70 13.52 11.60 -27.96
CA LEU A 70 13.69 11.35 -29.37
C LEU A 70 13.78 12.68 -30.12
N ASP A 71 14.65 12.75 -31.12
CA ASP A 71 14.67 13.87 -32.06
C ASP A 71 13.51 13.82 -33.07
N ALA A 72 13.42 14.82 -33.94
CA ALA A 72 12.38 14.90 -34.98
C ALA A 72 12.44 13.76 -36.02
N SER A 73 13.57 13.03 -36.09
CA SER A 73 13.71 11.83 -36.93
C SER A 73 13.22 10.55 -36.23
N GLY A 74 12.93 10.63 -34.93
CA GLY A 74 12.52 9.50 -34.11
C GLY A 74 13.69 8.70 -33.54
N VAL A 75 14.89 9.25 -33.54
CA VAL A 75 16.09 8.63 -32.97
C VAL A 75 16.24 9.06 -31.52
N ILE A 76 16.57 8.12 -30.64
CA ILE A 76 16.79 8.40 -29.22
C ILE A 76 18.10 9.17 -29.07
N VAL A 77 18.01 10.43 -28.60
CA VAL A 77 19.17 11.32 -28.38
C VAL A 77 19.58 11.39 -26.91
N GLN A 78 18.66 11.04 -26.00
CA GLN A 78 18.93 11.00 -24.57
C GLN A 78 18.08 9.92 -23.91
N SER A 79 18.64 9.22 -22.93
CA SER A 79 17.90 8.26 -22.10
C SER A 79 18.41 8.32 -20.66
N VAL A 80 17.49 8.13 -19.72
CA VAL A 80 17.74 8.05 -18.28
C VAL A 80 17.09 6.78 -17.76
N GLY A 81 17.82 6.04 -16.92
CA GLY A 81 17.44 4.71 -16.46
C GLY A 81 17.81 3.62 -17.47
N ASP A 82 17.63 2.36 -17.06
CA ASP A 82 18.05 1.18 -17.83
C ASP A 82 16.96 0.65 -18.79
N VAL A 83 15.78 1.28 -18.80
CA VAL A 83 14.63 0.84 -19.60
C VAL A 83 14.54 1.66 -20.88
N ARG A 84 14.36 0.97 -22.02
CA ARG A 84 14.12 1.61 -23.32
C ARG A 84 12.68 1.38 -23.76
N PHE A 85 11.94 2.46 -24.00
CA PHE A 85 10.58 2.37 -24.50
C PHE A 85 10.56 2.17 -26.02
N PRO A 86 9.62 1.37 -26.54
CA PRO A 86 9.52 1.15 -27.97
C PRO A 86 9.05 2.42 -28.69
N VAL A 87 9.63 2.63 -29.87
CA VAL A 87 9.34 3.78 -30.74
C VAL A 87 8.50 3.31 -31.93
N ASN A 88 7.19 3.50 -31.87
CA ASN A 88 6.29 3.10 -32.95
C ASN A 88 6.09 4.24 -33.95
N ARG A 89 5.18 4.04 -34.91
CA ARG A 89 4.84 5.05 -35.92
C ARG A 89 4.22 6.30 -35.30
N ARG A 90 3.51 6.15 -34.18
CA ARG A 90 2.80 7.26 -33.51
C ARG A 90 3.79 8.22 -32.83
N GLU A 91 4.80 7.67 -32.18
CA GLU A 91 5.89 8.42 -31.55
C GLU A 91 6.68 9.19 -32.61
N ARG A 92 6.99 8.56 -33.74
CA ARG A 92 7.65 9.23 -34.89
C ARG A 92 6.80 10.32 -35.51
N TYR A 93 5.50 10.09 -35.64
CA TYR A 93 4.57 11.11 -36.14
C TYR A 93 4.54 12.33 -35.20
N LEU A 94 4.41 12.10 -33.89
CA LEU A 94 4.43 13.17 -32.89
C LEU A 94 5.78 13.90 -32.83
N ALA A 95 6.89 13.19 -33.07
CA ALA A 95 8.21 13.80 -33.11
C ALA A 95 8.36 14.79 -34.28
N LYS A 96 7.68 14.53 -35.39
CA LYS A 96 7.77 15.35 -36.60
C LYS A 96 6.69 16.44 -36.67
N GLU A 97 5.43 16.06 -36.46
CA GLU A 97 4.27 16.93 -36.68
C GLU A 97 3.80 17.61 -35.38
N GLY A 98 4.35 17.19 -34.24
CA GLY A 98 3.84 17.59 -32.93
C GLY A 98 2.47 16.99 -32.61
N GLY A 99 1.89 17.39 -31.48
CA GLY A 99 0.55 16.97 -31.10
C GLY A 99 0.31 17.00 -29.59
N ARG A 100 -0.84 16.44 -29.20
CA ARG A 100 -1.25 16.39 -27.79
C ARG A 100 -0.50 15.28 -27.05
N LEU A 101 -0.18 15.57 -25.79
CA LEU A 101 0.24 14.56 -24.80
C LEU A 101 -0.73 13.38 -24.83
N TYR A 102 -0.20 12.16 -24.84
CA TYR A 102 -0.98 10.95 -24.62
C TYR A 102 -0.25 9.97 -23.73
N THR A 103 -1.03 9.13 -23.07
CA THR A 103 -0.54 8.11 -22.15
C THR A 103 -0.88 6.74 -22.70
N HIS A 104 0.06 5.81 -22.65
CA HIS A 104 -0.14 4.42 -23.05
C HIS A 104 0.59 3.47 -22.10
N THR A 105 0.38 2.16 -22.28
CA THR A 105 1.03 1.13 -21.47
C THR A 105 1.85 0.25 -22.38
N VAL A 106 3.06 -0.05 -21.96
CA VAL A 106 4.03 -0.84 -22.72
C VAL A 106 4.68 -1.84 -21.79
N GLU A 107 4.96 -3.02 -22.31
CA GLU A 107 5.64 -4.07 -21.58
C GLU A 107 7.08 -4.15 -22.07
N VAL A 108 8.03 -4.02 -21.15
CA VAL A 108 9.46 -4.09 -21.41
C VAL A 108 10.04 -5.08 -20.40
N ASP A 109 10.74 -6.11 -20.89
CA ASP A 109 11.35 -7.16 -20.06
C ASP A 109 10.38 -7.84 -19.06
N GLY A 110 9.11 -8.02 -19.46
CA GLY A 110 8.06 -8.64 -18.63
C GLY A 110 7.48 -7.73 -17.54
N VAL A 111 7.89 -6.46 -17.52
CA VAL A 111 7.40 -5.45 -16.59
C VAL A 111 6.54 -4.45 -17.36
N ARG A 112 5.35 -4.14 -16.84
CA ARG A 112 4.46 -3.16 -17.47
C ARG A 112 4.84 -1.76 -17.01
N TYR A 113 4.93 -0.83 -17.95
CA TYR A 113 5.21 0.58 -17.72
C TYR A 113 4.07 1.44 -18.26
N ARG A 114 3.62 2.41 -17.46
CA ARG A 114 2.75 3.49 -17.91
C ARG A 114 3.64 4.58 -18.48
N VAL A 115 3.55 4.83 -19.79
CA VAL A 115 4.40 5.77 -20.50
C VAL A 115 3.58 6.96 -21.00
N GLU A 116 4.03 8.15 -20.64
CA GLU A 116 3.55 9.42 -21.17
C GLU A 116 4.47 9.91 -22.27
N THR A 117 3.87 10.36 -23.38
CA THR A 117 4.61 10.84 -24.54
C THR A 117 4.12 12.23 -24.92
N ALA A 118 5.03 13.20 -24.91
CA ALA A 118 4.76 14.60 -25.25
C ALA A 118 5.67 15.07 -26.39
N ALA A 119 5.11 15.82 -27.32
CA ALA A 119 5.89 16.49 -28.36
C ALA A 119 6.60 17.73 -27.80
N LEU A 120 7.81 17.99 -28.30
CA LEU A 120 8.61 19.17 -27.97
C LEU A 120 8.37 20.27 -29.01
N GLN A 121 8.41 21.54 -28.58
CA GLN A 121 8.19 22.69 -29.49
C GLN A 121 9.27 22.81 -30.58
N ALA A 122 10.51 22.40 -30.27
CA ALA A 122 11.62 22.40 -31.22
C ALA A 122 11.66 21.17 -32.14
N GLY A 123 10.64 20.31 -32.09
CA GLY A 123 10.63 18.99 -32.73
C GLY A 123 11.20 17.90 -31.82
N GLY A 124 10.76 16.66 -32.04
CA GLY A 124 11.05 15.51 -31.19
C GLY A 124 9.95 15.22 -30.16
N VAL A 125 10.16 14.15 -29.40
CA VAL A 125 9.27 13.75 -28.30
C VAL A 125 10.06 13.39 -27.05
N VAL A 126 9.45 13.59 -25.89
CA VAL A 126 9.91 13.02 -24.63
C VAL A 126 8.95 11.91 -24.22
N GLN A 127 9.51 10.78 -23.82
CA GLN A 127 8.81 9.65 -23.25
C GLN A 127 9.26 9.46 -21.80
N VAL A 128 8.31 9.42 -20.87
CA VAL A 128 8.58 9.16 -19.45
C VAL A 128 7.73 7.99 -19.02
N GLY A 129 8.35 6.97 -18.43
CA GLY A 129 7.66 5.78 -17.96
C GLY A 129 7.71 5.64 -16.45
N ARG A 130 6.61 5.14 -15.89
CA ARG A 130 6.55 4.65 -14.53
C ARG A 130 6.20 3.17 -14.54
N GLU A 131 6.95 2.40 -13.77
CA GLU A 131 6.65 0.99 -13.56
C GLU A 131 5.26 0.82 -12.94
N LEU A 132 4.38 0.13 -13.66
CA LEU A 132 3.15 -0.44 -13.11
C LEU A 132 3.57 -1.76 -12.46
N GLN A 133 4.08 -1.68 -11.23
CA GLN A 133 4.38 -2.88 -10.45
C GLN A 133 3.18 -3.83 -10.57
N PRO A 134 3.36 -5.10 -11.00
CA PRO A 134 2.36 -6.10 -10.75
C PRO A 134 2.31 -6.27 -9.23
N THR A 135 1.37 -5.59 -8.57
CA THR A 135 1.04 -5.80 -7.15
C THR A 135 0.33 -7.15 -6.96
N GLU A 136 0.83 -8.19 -7.62
CA GLU A 136 0.48 -9.59 -7.43
C GLU A 136 1.38 -10.12 -6.31
N THR A 137 1.16 -9.68 -5.05
CA THR A 137 1.57 -10.39 -3.81
C THR A 137 1.30 -9.61 -2.51
N THR A 138 0.84 -8.36 -2.56
CA THR A 138 0.65 -7.58 -1.32
C THR A 138 -0.72 -7.77 -0.67
N LEU A 139 -1.75 -8.25 -1.39
CA LEU A 139 -3.04 -8.52 -0.74
C LEU A 139 -3.09 -9.89 -0.03
N ALA A 140 -2.47 -10.92 -0.60
CA ALA A 140 -2.52 -12.28 -0.04
C ALA A 140 -1.69 -12.42 1.25
N SER A 141 -0.55 -11.73 1.31
CA SER A 141 0.32 -11.68 2.49
C SER A 141 -0.33 -10.90 3.63
N LEU A 142 -0.96 -9.75 3.32
CA LEU A 142 -1.75 -8.98 4.29
C LEU A 142 -2.93 -9.79 4.82
N ARG A 143 -3.76 -10.38 3.94
CA ARG A 143 -4.91 -11.18 4.35
C ARG A 143 -4.52 -12.33 5.30
N ARG A 144 -3.41 -13.02 5.02
CA ARG A 144 -2.92 -14.13 5.85
C ARG A 144 -2.43 -13.65 7.21
N ARG A 145 -1.72 -12.51 7.25
CA ARG A 145 -1.25 -11.89 8.48
C ARG A 145 -2.41 -11.40 9.35
N TYR A 146 -3.42 -10.76 8.75
CA TYR A 146 -4.63 -10.33 9.45
C TYR A 146 -5.45 -11.52 9.97
N ALA A 147 -5.64 -12.57 9.17
CA ALA A 147 -6.32 -13.78 9.60
C ALA A 147 -5.60 -14.47 10.79
N ALA A 148 -4.26 -14.48 10.79
CA ALA A 148 -3.47 -15.02 11.89
C ALA A 148 -3.66 -14.21 13.18
N ILE A 149 -3.63 -12.88 13.09
CA ILE A 149 -3.83 -11.99 14.25
C ILE A 149 -5.27 -12.13 14.79
N SER A 150 -6.29 -12.08 13.93
CA SER A 150 -7.68 -12.25 14.36
C SER A 150 -7.92 -13.62 14.97
N GLY A 151 -7.32 -14.66 14.41
CA GLY A 151 -7.36 -16.02 14.96
C GLY A 151 -6.72 -16.10 16.34
N LEU A 152 -5.57 -15.44 16.55
CA LEU A 152 -4.90 -15.39 17.84
C LEU A 152 -5.74 -14.67 18.89
N VAL A 153 -6.35 -13.53 18.55
CA VAL A 153 -7.25 -12.79 19.45
C VAL A 153 -8.47 -13.62 19.82
N ALA A 154 -9.09 -14.29 18.85
CA ALA A 154 -10.24 -15.16 19.10
C ALA A 154 -9.87 -16.35 20.02
N LEU A 155 -8.70 -16.96 19.80
CA LEU A 155 -8.18 -18.04 20.65
C LEU A 155 -7.96 -17.58 22.09
N LEU A 156 -7.31 -16.42 22.27
CA LEU A 156 -7.11 -15.84 23.60
C LEU A 156 -8.46 -15.57 24.28
N GLY A 157 -9.41 -14.94 23.58
CA GLY A 157 -10.75 -14.71 24.09
C GLY A 157 -11.47 -16.01 24.51
N ALA A 158 -11.38 -17.06 23.70
CA ALA A 158 -11.98 -18.36 23.99
C ALA A 158 -11.37 -19.03 25.23
N ILE A 159 -10.04 -19.06 25.33
CA ILE A 159 -9.32 -19.63 26.50
C ILE A 159 -9.72 -18.89 27.77
N LEU A 160 -9.83 -17.57 27.69
CA LEU A 160 -10.13 -16.73 28.85
C LEU A 160 -11.59 -16.82 29.27
N GLY A 161 -12.52 -16.90 28.31
CA GLY A 161 -13.93 -17.21 28.59
C GLY A 161 -14.10 -18.58 29.25
N TRP A 162 -13.36 -19.59 28.79
CA TRP A 162 -13.36 -20.93 29.38
C TRP A 162 -12.82 -20.94 30.83
N LEU A 163 -11.71 -20.25 31.09
CA LEU A 163 -11.16 -20.11 32.43
C LEU A 163 -12.12 -19.40 33.39
N LEU A 164 -12.79 -18.33 32.94
CA LEU A 164 -13.79 -17.62 33.72
C LEU A 164 -15.01 -18.49 34.03
N ALA A 165 -15.52 -19.24 33.04
CA ALA A 165 -16.64 -20.15 33.23
C ALA A 165 -16.34 -21.22 34.29
N GLY A 166 -15.16 -21.85 34.23
CA GLY A 166 -14.73 -22.84 35.21
C GLY A 166 -14.47 -22.27 36.61
N TRP A 167 -14.09 -21.00 36.71
CA TRP A 167 -13.81 -20.34 37.99
C TRP A 167 -15.04 -19.77 38.69
N LEU A 168 -16.06 -19.34 37.94
CA LEU A 168 -17.31 -18.82 38.49
C LEU A 168 -18.28 -19.94 38.90
N THR A 169 -18.22 -21.11 38.25
CA THR A 169 -19.08 -22.25 38.59
C THR A 169 -18.57 -23.06 39.79
N ARG A 170 -17.25 -23.17 39.99
CA ARG A 170 -16.67 -23.95 41.11
C ARG A 170 -17.08 -23.50 42.53
N PRO A 171 -17.23 -22.20 42.87
CA PRO A 171 -17.62 -21.76 44.21
C PRO A 171 -19.11 -21.93 44.49
N VAL A 172 -19.97 -21.88 43.46
CA VAL A 172 -21.43 -22.00 43.62
C VAL A 172 -21.80 -23.39 44.10
N VAL A 173 -21.12 -24.43 43.59
CA VAL A 173 -21.33 -25.83 43.99
C VAL A 173 -20.99 -26.08 45.48
N ARG A 174 -20.09 -25.28 46.06
CA ARG A 174 -19.74 -25.42 47.49
C ARG A 174 -20.74 -24.79 48.45
N LEU A 175 -21.61 -23.89 47.97
CA LEU A 175 -22.66 -23.29 48.80
C LEU A 175 -23.94 -24.14 48.81
N THR A 176 -24.22 -24.89 47.74
CA THR A 176 -25.36 -25.81 47.71
C THR A 176 -25.13 -27.06 48.58
N GLN A 177 -23.90 -27.58 48.64
CA GLN A 177 -23.58 -28.72 49.52
C GLN A 177 -23.72 -28.43 51.03
N ALA A 178 -23.71 -27.16 51.44
CA ALA A 178 -23.94 -26.79 52.84
C ALA A 178 -25.45 -26.76 53.21
N ALA A 179 -26.34 -26.63 52.22
CA ALA A 179 -27.79 -26.70 52.44
C ALA A 179 -28.30 -28.16 52.46
N GLU A 180 -27.60 -29.07 51.78
CA GLU A 180 -27.97 -30.49 51.67
C GLU A 180 -27.58 -31.31 52.92
N HIS A 181 -26.77 -30.76 53.83
CA HIS A 181 -26.40 -31.43 55.08
C HIS A 181 -27.24 -30.99 56.31
N VAL A 182 -28.34 -30.27 56.08
CA VAL A 182 -29.27 -29.80 57.14
C VAL A 182 -30.71 -30.30 56.91
N ALA A 183 -30.93 -31.18 55.92
CA ALA A 183 -32.22 -31.86 55.70
C ALA A 183 -32.15 -33.32 56.14
#